data_AF-A0A1G8J7J8-F1
#
_entry.id   AF-A0A1G8J7J8-F1
#
_cell.length_a   1.000
_cell.length_b   1.000
_cell.length_c   1.000
_cell.angle_alpha   90.00
_cell.angle_beta   90.00
_cell.angle_gamma   90.00
#
_symmetry.space_group_name_H-M   'P 1'
#
loop_
_entity.id
_entity.type
_entity.pdbx_description
1 polymer ?
#
loop_
_entity_poly.entity_id
_entity_poly.type
_entity_poly.pdbx_seq_one_letter_code
_entity_poly.pdbx_strand_id
1 'polypeptide(L)'
;SAPSEPFEVIVYTGNGPIQVARLSHMGKDSGHDGQDFVTDNGSFGRLMYGVLSAELSAGQTLQVSTDGGETWYDALVNGTDWAAQDRHGHSDSWNIQTRVMGADGKTGFVMEQNVVLDTTASRAPTSIQLDGTHLLVAFDPSNVAVGDRIAVVADGGTQRFEYTLTAVDIIAGSVSLEVGAVSSASAALVDQAGNLSGFANTGSAPSVNYVLTGDVAEVYGTTKDNVFTIGDVSVLQDIKVIEGNAGVDTLKLTGANQVLDLSAWQGRLSSVEVIDITGSGNNTLKVSLGDVLDTGHRGAFINDDSVQLAIKGNVGDTVQLSDLLPNGMDVGDWELLGDVTAAGVVYEVYHHTELAAEILVQQGVTVQM
;
A
#
# COMPACT_ATOMS: atom_id res chain seq x y z
N SER A 1 22.46 33.13 -1.92
CA SER A 1 21.40 32.61 -1.05
C SER A 1 20.77 31.45 -1.77
N ALA A 2 20.57 30.31 -1.11
CA ALA A 2 19.61 29.34 -1.64
C ALA A 2 18.21 29.98 -1.64
N PRO A 3 17.34 29.67 -2.61
CA PRO A 3 15.93 30.04 -2.54
C PRO A 3 15.31 29.43 -1.28
N SER A 4 14.30 30.10 -0.70
CA SER A 4 13.49 29.49 0.35
C SER A 4 12.71 28.33 -0.22
N GLU A 5 12.31 27.40 0.65
CA GLU A 5 11.29 26.43 0.28
C GLU A 5 10.03 27.14 -0.25
N PRO A 6 9.36 26.57 -1.25
CA PRO A 6 8.07 27.08 -1.71
C PRO A 6 7.09 27.17 -0.54
N PHE A 7 6.23 28.19 -0.55
CA PHE A 7 5.12 28.28 0.40
C PHE A 7 3.83 28.59 -0.34
N GLU A 8 2.75 28.00 0.14
CA GLU A 8 1.41 28.20 -0.42
C GLU A 8 0.76 29.46 0.19
N VAL A 9 0.13 30.28 -0.64
CA VAL A 9 -0.71 31.40 -0.20
C VAL A 9 -2.14 31.15 -0.61
N ILE A 10 -2.99 30.89 0.38
CA ILE A 10 -4.43 30.72 0.18
C ILE A 10 -5.11 32.08 0.39
N VAL A 11 -5.71 32.62 -0.67
CA VAL A 11 -6.52 33.85 -0.60
C VAL A 11 -8.00 33.46 -0.63
N TYR A 12 -8.59 33.36 0.55
CA TYR A 12 -10.02 33.09 0.70
C TYR A 12 -10.81 34.41 0.85
N THR A 13 -11.77 34.63 -0.04
CA THR A 13 -12.64 35.82 -0.05
C THR A 13 -14.07 35.53 0.41
N GLY A 14 -14.34 34.29 0.83
CA GLY A 14 -15.63 33.90 1.37
C GLY A 14 -15.84 34.38 2.81
N ASN A 15 -17.04 34.13 3.33
CA ASN A 15 -17.47 34.52 4.67
C ASN A 15 -17.73 33.31 5.58
N GLY A 16 -17.20 32.14 5.22
CA GLY A 16 -17.20 30.93 6.04
C GLY A 16 -15.94 30.79 6.90
N PRO A 17 -15.74 29.61 7.50
CA PRO A 17 -14.53 29.24 8.23
C PRO A 17 -13.23 29.53 7.45
N ILE A 18 -12.19 29.97 8.15
CA ILE A 18 -10.86 30.26 7.56
C ILE A 18 -9.85 29.13 7.77
N GLN A 19 -10.20 28.14 8.58
CA GLN A 19 -9.42 26.92 8.73
C GLN A 19 -9.39 26.17 7.40
N VAL A 20 -8.22 25.65 7.04
CA VAL A 20 -8.04 24.75 5.89
C VAL A 20 -7.53 23.41 6.39
N ALA A 21 -7.94 22.32 5.73
CA ALA A 21 -7.54 20.97 6.06
C ALA A 21 -6.67 20.41 4.93
N ARG A 22 -5.40 20.15 5.21
CA ARG A 22 -4.48 19.52 4.25
C ARG A 22 -4.55 18.01 4.42
N LEU A 23 -4.69 17.31 3.30
CA LEU A 23 -4.45 15.88 3.22
C LEU A 23 -2.93 15.66 3.32
N SER A 24 -2.51 14.81 4.24
CA SER A 24 -1.09 14.46 4.42
C SER A 24 -0.79 13.06 3.93
N HIS A 25 -1.78 12.16 4.00
CA HIS A 25 -1.62 10.78 3.58
C HIS A 25 -2.93 10.22 3.01
N MET A 26 -2.80 9.38 2.00
CA MET A 26 -3.83 8.53 1.45
C MET A 26 -3.32 7.10 1.50
N GLY A 27 -4.03 6.23 2.21
CA GLY A 27 -3.75 4.80 2.25
C GLY A 27 -3.96 4.17 0.88
N LYS A 28 -3.36 2.99 0.67
CA LYS A 28 -3.35 2.29 -0.62
C LYS A 28 -2.75 3.07 -1.79
N ASP A 29 -1.96 4.12 -1.53
CA ASP A 29 -1.12 4.74 -2.55
C ASP A 29 0.06 3.80 -2.86
N SER A 30 0.14 3.33 -4.10
CA SER A 30 0.95 2.17 -4.49
C SER A 30 2.11 2.56 -5.42
N GLY A 31 2.89 1.58 -5.89
CA GLY A 31 4.09 1.85 -6.67
C GLY A 31 5.26 2.39 -5.86
N HIS A 32 6.13 3.17 -6.53
CA HIS A 32 7.43 3.52 -5.98
C HIS A 32 7.36 4.45 -4.77
N ASP A 33 6.39 5.37 -4.74
CA ASP A 33 6.24 6.40 -3.72
C ASP A 33 4.80 6.43 -3.21
N GLY A 34 4.53 5.76 -2.09
CA GLY A 34 3.20 5.69 -1.48
C GLY A 34 2.70 6.99 -0.83
N GLN A 35 3.13 8.15 -1.36
CA GLN A 35 2.69 9.49 -0.99
C GLN A 35 2.65 10.47 -2.19
N ASP A 36 2.75 9.99 -3.43
CA ASP A 36 2.73 10.83 -4.62
C ASP A 36 1.33 10.96 -5.27
N PHE A 37 0.33 10.24 -4.73
CA PHE A 37 -1.04 10.17 -5.23
C PHE A 37 -1.16 9.59 -6.65
N VAL A 38 -0.24 8.69 -7.02
CA VAL A 38 -0.27 7.90 -8.25
C VAL A 38 -0.34 6.43 -7.86
N THR A 39 -1.46 5.78 -8.17
CA THR A 39 -1.75 4.43 -7.65
C THR A 39 -2.40 3.54 -8.69
N ASP A 40 -2.14 2.23 -8.61
CA ASP A 40 -2.91 1.18 -9.26
C ASP A 40 -4.12 0.70 -8.44
N ASN A 41 -4.27 1.14 -7.20
CA ASN A 41 -5.22 0.60 -6.26
C ASN A 41 -6.49 1.46 -6.17
N GLY A 42 -7.46 1.11 -7.03
CA GLY A 42 -8.82 1.66 -7.07
C GLY A 42 -9.77 1.17 -5.96
N SER A 43 -9.32 0.33 -5.02
CA SER A 43 -10.21 -0.39 -4.10
C SER A 43 -10.85 0.45 -2.98
N PHE A 44 -11.95 -0.07 -2.45
CA PHE A 44 -12.71 0.51 -1.34
C PHE A 44 -11.91 0.59 -0.03
N GLY A 45 -12.26 1.57 0.81
CA GLY A 45 -12.01 1.55 2.25
C GLY A 45 -10.71 2.20 2.68
N ARG A 46 -10.09 3.03 1.83
CA ARG A 46 -8.81 3.68 2.11
C ARG A 46 -8.90 4.59 3.33
N LEU A 47 -7.87 4.58 4.17
CA LEU A 47 -7.71 5.58 5.20
C LEU A 47 -7.13 6.87 4.60
N MET A 48 -7.63 8.02 5.03
CA MET A 48 -7.08 9.34 4.70
C MET A 48 -6.88 10.11 5.99
N TYR A 49 -5.78 10.84 6.12
CA TYR A 49 -5.56 11.71 7.27
C TYR A 49 -4.67 12.91 6.93
N GLY A 50 -4.72 13.90 7.82
CA GLY A 50 -3.85 15.06 7.71
C GLY A 50 -4.09 16.08 8.80
N VAL A 51 -3.82 17.35 8.48
CA VAL A 51 -3.78 18.44 9.46
C VAL A 51 -4.66 19.63 9.08
N LEU A 52 -5.36 20.16 10.08
CA LEU A 52 -6.05 21.44 10.06
C LEU A 52 -5.06 22.57 10.38
N SER A 53 -5.21 23.72 9.73
CA SER A 53 -4.39 24.90 10.01
C SER A 53 -4.65 25.52 11.39
N ALA A 54 -5.79 25.21 12.00
CA ALA A 54 -6.16 25.54 13.37
C ALA A 54 -7.32 24.64 13.82
N GLU A 55 -7.49 24.47 15.13
CA GLU A 55 -8.62 23.71 15.68
C GLU A 55 -9.98 24.24 15.22
N LEU A 56 -10.95 23.34 15.13
CA LEU A 56 -12.33 23.69 14.84
C LEU A 56 -12.95 24.44 16.02
N SER A 57 -13.66 25.53 15.71
CA SER A 57 -14.51 26.23 16.66
C SER A 57 -15.81 25.48 16.90
N ALA A 58 -16.48 25.75 18.03
CA ALA A 58 -17.73 25.09 18.39
C ALA A 58 -18.78 25.15 17.26
N GLY A 59 -19.31 23.99 16.89
CA GLY A 59 -20.32 23.84 15.83
C GLY A 59 -19.76 23.81 14.40
N GLN A 60 -18.44 23.87 14.21
CA GLN A 60 -17.81 23.59 12.93
C GLN A 60 -17.57 22.08 12.76
N THR A 61 -17.64 21.59 11.52
CA THR A 61 -17.19 20.24 11.15
C THR A 61 -16.20 20.31 10.01
N LEU A 62 -15.29 19.35 9.94
CA LEU A 62 -14.50 19.10 8.73
C LEU A 62 -15.27 18.11 7.86
N GLN A 63 -15.44 18.43 6.58
CA GLN A 63 -16.03 17.54 5.60
C GLN A 63 -15.00 17.12 4.56
N VAL A 64 -15.12 15.87 4.10
CA VAL A 64 -14.33 15.28 3.04
C VAL A 64 -15.27 14.83 1.91
N SER A 65 -14.78 14.94 0.68
CA SER A 65 -15.38 14.39 -0.53
C SER A 65 -14.31 13.60 -1.29
N THR A 66 -14.69 12.49 -1.89
CA THR A 66 -13.81 11.66 -2.74
C THR A 66 -14.33 11.55 -4.18
N ASP A 67 -15.32 12.37 -4.54
CA ASP A 67 -16.01 12.39 -5.83
C ASP A 67 -16.02 13.78 -6.49
N GLY A 68 -15.01 14.61 -6.19
CA GLY A 68 -14.91 15.96 -6.78
C GLY A 68 -15.97 16.94 -6.25
N GLY A 69 -16.48 16.71 -5.04
CA GLY A 69 -17.39 17.61 -4.34
C GLY A 69 -18.87 17.32 -4.59
N GLU A 70 -19.23 16.21 -5.23
CA GLU A 70 -20.62 15.80 -5.44
C GLU A 70 -21.28 15.38 -4.12
N THR A 71 -20.59 14.56 -3.32
CA THR A 71 -21.02 14.15 -1.98
C THR A 71 -19.97 14.54 -0.93
N TRP A 72 -20.45 14.80 0.28
CA TRP A 72 -19.63 15.23 1.41
C TRP A 72 -20.03 14.48 2.66
N TYR A 73 -19.06 14.03 3.43
CA TYR A 73 -19.24 13.38 4.72
C TYR A 73 -18.29 13.96 5.76
N ASP A 74 -18.66 13.87 7.03
CA ASP A 74 -17.85 14.44 8.11
C ASP A 74 -16.61 13.57 8.36
N ALA A 75 -15.47 14.22 8.60
CA ALA A 75 -14.24 13.59 9.05
C ALA A 75 -14.19 13.50 10.58
N LEU A 76 -13.38 12.57 11.08
CA LEU A 76 -12.97 12.50 12.48
C LEU A 76 -11.91 13.56 12.74
N VAL A 77 -12.03 14.30 13.85
CA VAL A 77 -11.12 15.41 14.19
C VAL A 77 -10.73 15.34 15.66
N ASN A 78 -9.42 15.42 15.93
CA ASN A 78 -8.85 15.52 17.27
C ASN A 78 -7.81 16.65 17.30
N GLY A 79 -8.16 17.77 17.94
CA GLY A 79 -7.34 18.98 17.90
C GLY A 79 -7.17 19.49 16.46
N THR A 80 -5.94 19.43 15.95
CA THR A 80 -5.63 19.77 14.55
C THR A 80 -5.50 18.56 13.63
N ASP A 81 -5.48 17.34 14.15
CA ASP A 81 -5.38 16.14 13.34
C ASP A 81 -6.77 15.71 12.89
N TRP A 82 -6.85 15.17 11.68
CA TRP A 82 -8.10 14.63 11.15
C TRP A 82 -7.87 13.31 10.42
N ALA A 83 -8.91 12.48 10.38
CA ALA A 83 -8.94 11.23 9.63
C ALA A 83 -10.32 10.99 9.00
N ALA A 84 -10.36 10.25 7.89
CA ALA A 84 -11.58 9.84 7.20
C ALA A 84 -11.34 8.53 6.45
N GLN A 85 -12.34 7.65 6.39
CA GLN A 85 -12.29 6.47 5.52
C GLN A 85 -13.01 6.77 4.21
N ASP A 86 -12.34 6.56 3.08
CA ASP A 86 -12.97 6.58 1.76
C ASP A 86 -13.68 5.25 1.50
N ARG A 87 -15.01 5.27 1.54
CA ARG A 87 -15.86 4.09 1.32
C ARG A 87 -16.33 3.97 -0.13
N HIS A 88 -15.62 4.61 -1.07
CA HIS A 88 -15.86 4.45 -2.50
C HIS A 88 -14.75 3.62 -3.15
N GLY A 89 -15.12 2.81 -4.13
CA GLY A 89 -14.17 2.27 -5.10
C GLY A 89 -14.09 3.21 -6.31
N HIS A 90 -12.90 3.38 -6.87
CA HIS A 90 -12.64 4.25 -8.01
C HIS A 90 -12.20 3.42 -9.22
N SER A 91 -12.80 3.69 -10.37
CA SER A 91 -12.44 3.07 -11.67
C SER A 91 -11.64 4.00 -12.58
N ASP A 92 -11.52 5.26 -12.19
CA ASP A 92 -10.84 6.34 -12.92
C ASP A 92 -10.18 7.28 -11.90
N SER A 93 -9.30 8.17 -12.35
CA SER A 93 -8.73 9.23 -11.50
C SER A 93 -9.82 10.05 -10.81
N TRP A 94 -9.58 10.40 -9.54
CA TRP A 94 -10.54 11.13 -8.72
C TRP A 94 -9.89 12.33 -8.03
N ASN A 95 -10.72 13.16 -7.40
CA ASN A 95 -10.28 14.34 -6.67
C ASN A 95 -10.79 14.28 -5.24
N ILE A 96 -9.86 14.25 -4.29
CA ILE A 96 -10.14 14.33 -2.86
C ILE A 96 -10.26 15.81 -2.50
N GLN A 97 -11.36 16.17 -1.86
CA GLN A 97 -11.60 17.54 -1.40
C GLN A 97 -11.86 17.57 0.09
N THR A 98 -11.40 18.65 0.74
CA THR A 98 -11.71 18.92 2.14
C THR A 98 -12.24 20.33 2.30
N ARG A 99 -13.16 20.53 3.24
CA ARG A 99 -13.64 21.87 3.60
C ARG A 99 -14.15 21.91 5.03
N VAL A 100 -14.03 23.06 5.67
CA VAL A 100 -14.66 23.27 6.98
C VAL A 100 -16.07 23.83 6.78
N MET A 101 -17.07 23.17 7.36
CA MET A 101 -18.45 23.64 7.43
C MET A 101 -18.64 24.48 8.70
N GLY A 102 -19.13 25.70 8.55
CA GLY A 102 -19.45 26.59 9.66
C GLY A 102 -20.79 26.23 10.31
N ALA A 103 -20.94 26.59 11.59
CA ALA A 103 -22.22 26.46 12.32
C ALA A 103 -23.37 27.27 11.68
N ASP A 104 -23.05 28.27 10.84
CA ASP A 104 -23.98 29.07 10.07
C ASP A 104 -24.29 28.48 8.67
N GLY A 105 -23.81 27.27 8.39
CA GLY A 105 -24.01 26.56 7.12
C GLY A 105 -23.12 27.06 5.98
N LYS A 106 -22.16 27.96 6.25
CA LYS A 106 -21.22 28.45 5.23
C LYS A 106 -19.96 27.60 5.20
N THR A 107 -19.49 27.31 4.00
CA THR A 107 -18.25 26.53 3.80
C THR A 107 -17.03 27.43 3.74
N GLY A 108 -15.92 26.95 4.30
CA GLY A 108 -14.60 27.55 4.16
C GLY A 108 -14.01 27.34 2.77
N PHE A 109 -12.69 27.56 2.66
CA PHE A 109 -11.94 27.23 1.45
C PHE A 109 -11.93 25.71 1.22
N VAL A 110 -12.05 25.28 -0.04
CA VAL A 110 -11.96 23.88 -0.45
C VAL A 110 -10.51 23.59 -0.83
N MET A 111 -9.86 22.69 -0.10
CA MET A 111 -8.58 22.12 -0.53
C MET A 111 -8.86 20.97 -1.49
N GLU A 112 -8.03 20.83 -2.52
CA GLU A 112 -8.17 19.80 -3.56
C GLU A 112 -6.85 19.03 -3.68
N GLN A 113 -6.94 17.71 -3.77
CA GLN A 113 -5.83 16.82 -4.10
C GLN A 113 -6.29 15.88 -5.21
N ASN A 114 -5.63 15.94 -6.37
CA ASN A 114 -5.87 14.99 -7.45
C ASN A 114 -5.18 13.66 -7.14
N VAL A 115 -5.86 12.56 -7.45
CA VAL A 115 -5.30 11.21 -7.43
C VAL A 115 -5.33 10.66 -8.85
N VAL A 116 -4.19 10.15 -9.30
CA VAL A 116 -4.06 9.50 -10.60
C VAL A 116 -4.22 8.00 -10.40
N LEU A 117 -5.31 7.45 -10.95
CA LEU A 117 -5.47 6.01 -11.02
C LEU A 117 -4.86 5.51 -12.33
N ASP A 118 -3.84 4.67 -12.23
CA ASP A 118 -3.27 3.95 -13.37
C ASP A 118 -3.24 2.45 -13.07
N THR A 119 -4.17 1.72 -13.66
CA THR A 119 -4.27 0.24 -13.53
C THR A 119 -3.71 -0.48 -14.76
N THR A 120 -3.03 0.24 -15.65
CA THR A 120 -2.61 -0.29 -16.94
C THR A 120 -1.11 -0.56 -16.94
N ALA A 121 -0.76 -1.82 -16.63
CA ALA A 121 0.62 -2.28 -16.76
C ALA A 121 1.20 -2.00 -18.16
N SER A 122 2.45 -1.53 -18.15
CA SER A 122 3.31 -1.54 -19.33
C SER A 122 3.29 -2.89 -20.06
N ARG A 123 3.49 -2.90 -21.38
CA ARG A 123 3.81 -4.15 -22.10
C ARG A 123 5.14 -4.73 -21.62
N ALA A 124 5.25 -6.06 -21.64
CA ALA A 124 6.48 -6.78 -21.35
C ALA A 124 7.68 -6.30 -22.20
N PRO A 125 8.93 -6.42 -21.71
CA PRO A 125 10.11 -6.22 -22.54
C PRO A 125 10.03 -7.01 -23.86
N THR A 126 10.50 -6.41 -24.95
CA THR A 126 10.41 -7.01 -26.29
C THR A 126 11.36 -8.20 -26.45
N SER A 127 12.50 -8.17 -25.76
CA SER A 127 13.40 -9.31 -25.64
C SER A 127 14.37 -9.13 -24.47
N ILE A 128 14.91 -10.25 -23.97
CA ILE A 128 16.06 -10.24 -23.07
C ILE A 128 17.10 -11.26 -23.51
N GLN A 129 18.37 -10.98 -23.26
CA GLN A 129 19.49 -11.86 -23.60
C GLN A 129 20.60 -11.76 -22.55
N LEU A 130 21.07 -12.91 -22.07
CA LEU A 130 22.28 -13.00 -21.26
C LEU A 130 23.53 -12.99 -22.15
N ASP A 131 24.49 -12.12 -21.83
CA ASP A 131 25.81 -12.05 -22.44
C ASP A 131 26.88 -11.98 -21.35
N GLY A 132 27.44 -13.13 -21.00
CA GLY A 132 28.37 -13.25 -19.89
C GLY A 132 27.70 -12.91 -18.56
N THR A 133 28.15 -11.82 -17.93
CA THR A 133 27.59 -11.30 -16.66
C THR A 133 26.53 -10.23 -16.85
N HIS A 134 26.26 -9.83 -18.10
CA HIS A 134 25.29 -8.79 -18.41
C HIS A 134 23.97 -9.40 -18.92
N LEU A 135 22.86 -8.74 -18.58
CA LEU A 135 21.54 -8.96 -19.13
C LEU A 135 21.16 -7.77 -20.00
N LEU A 136 21.06 -7.97 -21.30
CA LEU A 136 20.47 -7.00 -22.22
C LEU A 136 18.95 -7.11 -22.13
N VAL A 137 18.27 -6.01 -21.83
CA VAL A 137 16.82 -5.88 -21.77
C VAL A 137 16.38 -4.85 -22.80
N ALA A 138 15.64 -5.29 -23.82
CA ALA A 138 15.08 -4.40 -24.85
C ALA A 138 13.58 -4.21 -24.62
N PHE A 139 13.07 -3.02 -24.92
CA PHE A 139 11.68 -2.63 -24.72
C PHE A 139 11.23 -1.64 -25.81
N ASP A 140 9.94 -1.34 -25.84
CA ASP A 140 9.37 -0.34 -26.75
C ASP A 140 9.45 1.06 -26.09
N PRO A 141 10.22 2.02 -26.63
CA PRO A 141 10.34 3.36 -26.04
C PRO A 141 9.03 4.13 -25.88
N SER A 142 7.99 3.77 -26.64
CA SER A 142 6.68 4.41 -26.54
C SER A 142 5.81 3.89 -25.40
N ASN A 143 6.28 2.85 -24.71
CA ASN A 143 5.56 2.11 -23.67
C ASN A 143 6.18 2.30 -22.29
N VAL A 144 7.15 3.20 -22.13
CA VAL A 144 7.83 3.44 -20.85
C VAL A 144 8.06 4.94 -20.65
N ALA A 145 8.14 5.36 -19.40
CA ALA A 145 8.47 6.71 -18.96
C ALA A 145 9.76 6.74 -18.14
N VAL A 146 10.34 7.94 -18.01
CA VAL A 146 11.47 8.16 -17.09
C VAL A 146 10.99 7.89 -15.68
N GLY A 147 11.75 7.09 -14.93
CA GLY A 147 11.34 6.69 -13.58
C GLY A 147 10.61 5.36 -13.52
N ASP A 148 10.24 4.73 -14.64
CA ASP A 148 9.81 3.32 -14.63
C ASP A 148 10.97 2.41 -14.20
N ARG A 149 10.65 1.20 -13.73
CA ARG A 149 11.65 0.22 -13.28
C ARG A 149 11.74 -0.96 -14.25
N ILE A 150 12.93 -1.52 -14.39
CA ILE A 150 13.13 -2.90 -14.82
C ILE A 150 13.31 -3.75 -13.57
N ALA A 151 12.40 -4.70 -13.34
CA ALA A 151 12.53 -5.72 -12.30
C ALA A 151 13.07 -7.01 -12.92
N VAL A 152 14.19 -7.50 -12.41
CA VAL A 152 14.85 -8.73 -12.88
C VAL A 152 14.79 -9.80 -11.79
N VAL A 153 14.37 -10.99 -12.18
CA VAL A 153 14.39 -12.20 -11.35
C VAL A 153 15.35 -13.19 -12.01
N ALA A 154 16.45 -13.51 -11.35
CA ALA A 154 17.46 -14.44 -11.86
C ALA A 154 17.45 -15.76 -11.08
N ASP A 155 17.79 -16.85 -11.78
CA ASP A 155 17.92 -18.20 -11.23
C ASP A 155 16.74 -18.63 -10.34
N GLY A 156 15.53 -18.47 -10.88
CA GLY A 156 14.29 -18.81 -10.19
C GLY A 156 13.95 -17.94 -8.98
N GLY A 157 14.61 -16.79 -8.83
CA GLY A 157 14.43 -15.86 -7.72
C GLY A 157 15.47 -15.98 -6.61
N THR A 158 16.62 -16.60 -6.91
CA THR A 158 17.79 -16.63 -6.02
C THR A 158 18.45 -15.26 -5.93
N GLN A 159 18.37 -14.47 -7.01
CA GLN A 159 18.88 -13.10 -7.07
C GLN A 159 17.85 -12.21 -7.75
N ARG A 160 17.71 -10.98 -7.25
CA ARG A 160 16.89 -9.94 -7.87
C ARG A 160 17.73 -8.71 -8.17
N PHE A 161 17.31 -7.98 -9.19
CA PHE A 161 17.89 -6.69 -9.55
C PHE A 161 16.78 -5.73 -9.93
N GLU A 162 16.99 -4.46 -9.62
CA GLU A 162 16.10 -3.37 -10.03
C GLU A 162 16.90 -2.29 -10.74
N TYR A 163 16.27 -1.63 -11.71
CA TYR A 163 16.90 -0.54 -12.44
C TYR A 163 15.89 0.53 -12.83
N THR A 164 16.15 1.78 -12.46
CA THR A 164 15.35 2.93 -12.87
C THR A 164 15.71 3.41 -14.28
N LEU A 165 14.74 3.43 -15.18
CA LEU A 165 14.91 3.93 -16.53
C LEU A 165 15.18 5.44 -16.54
N THR A 166 16.23 5.83 -17.25
CA THR A 166 16.57 7.21 -17.54
C THR A 166 16.09 7.61 -18.94
N ALA A 167 16.09 8.91 -19.24
CA ALA A 167 15.78 9.39 -20.59
C ALA A 167 16.74 8.83 -21.66
N VAL A 168 17.99 8.52 -21.29
CA VAL A 168 18.99 7.95 -22.20
C VAL A 168 18.61 6.52 -22.59
N ASP A 169 18.16 5.73 -21.61
CA ASP A 169 17.76 4.34 -21.82
C ASP A 169 16.53 4.24 -22.72
N ILE A 170 15.57 5.15 -22.53
CA ILE A 170 14.35 5.22 -23.34
C ILE A 170 14.69 5.52 -24.80
N ILE A 171 15.60 6.49 -25.05
CA ILE A 171 16.07 6.79 -26.41
C ILE A 171 16.78 5.58 -27.02
N ALA A 172 17.54 4.83 -26.23
CA ALA A 172 18.23 3.63 -26.68
C ALA A 172 17.29 2.43 -26.93
N GLY A 173 16.13 2.39 -26.26
CA GLY A 173 15.18 1.28 -26.30
C GLY A 173 15.69 -0.02 -25.67
N SER A 174 16.79 0.06 -24.90
CA SER A 174 17.37 -1.07 -24.20
C SER A 174 18.31 -0.64 -23.09
N VAL A 175 18.54 -1.53 -22.12
CA VAL A 175 19.51 -1.39 -21.03
C VAL A 175 20.35 -2.66 -20.94
N SER A 176 21.66 -2.51 -20.68
CA SER A 176 22.54 -3.64 -20.33
C SER A 176 22.83 -3.61 -18.83
N LEU A 177 22.29 -4.57 -18.09
CA LEU A 177 22.39 -4.67 -16.63
C LEU A 177 23.47 -5.66 -16.23
N GLU A 178 24.38 -5.29 -15.32
CA GLU A 178 25.32 -6.26 -14.73
C GLU A 178 24.59 -7.09 -13.68
N VAL A 179 24.34 -8.36 -14.00
CA VAL A 179 23.59 -9.31 -13.15
C VAL A 179 24.49 -10.42 -12.58
N GLY A 180 25.79 -10.36 -12.85
CA GLY A 180 26.74 -11.39 -12.45
C GLY A 180 26.53 -12.71 -13.17
N ALA A 181 27.15 -13.78 -12.65
CA ALA A 181 27.06 -15.10 -13.26
C ALA A 181 25.73 -15.78 -12.87
N VAL A 182 24.73 -15.65 -13.75
CA VAL A 182 23.40 -16.29 -13.61
C VAL A 182 23.15 -17.28 -14.74
N SER A 183 22.34 -18.31 -14.47
CA SER A 183 21.99 -19.34 -15.45
C SER A 183 20.70 -19.02 -16.23
N SER A 184 19.82 -18.22 -15.64
CA SER A 184 18.55 -17.80 -16.21
C SER A 184 18.14 -16.44 -15.67
N ALA A 185 17.37 -15.71 -16.46
CA ALA A 185 16.84 -14.41 -16.08
C ALA A 185 15.44 -14.20 -16.67
N SER A 186 14.64 -13.44 -15.93
CA SER A 186 13.35 -12.93 -16.32
C SER A 186 13.32 -11.44 -16.03
N ALA A 187 12.81 -10.63 -16.96
CA ALA A 187 12.68 -9.19 -16.74
C ALA A 187 11.25 -8.73 -17.04
N ALA A 188 10.76 -7.83 -16.20
CA ALA A 188 9.51 -7.11 -16.38
C ALA A 188 9.76 -5.61 -16.20
N LEU A 189 8.91 -4.81 -16.81
CA LEU A 189 8.76 -3.38 -16.53
C LEU A 189 7.73 -3.16 -15.42
N VAL A 190 7.97 -2.15 -14.59
CA VAL A 190 7.05 -1.62 -13.57
C VAL A 190 6.91 -0.13 -13.84
N ASP A 191 5.68 0.37 -13.94
CA ASP A 191 5.43 1.81 -14.04
C ASP A 191 5.41 2.48 -12.65
N GLN A 192 5.20 3.79 -12.63
CA GLN A 192 5.25 4.56 -11.38
C GLN A 192 4.13 4.21 -10.41
N ALA A 193 2.98 3.76 -10.90
CA ALA A 193 1.82 3.36 -10.10
C ALA A 193 1.94 1.96 -9.50
N GLY A 194 3.00 1.21 -9.85
CA GLY A 194 3.27 -0.13 -9.31
C GLY A 194 2.85 -1.30 -10.21
N ASN A 195 2.27 -1.02 -11.39
CA ASN A 195 1.76 -2.10 -12.24
C ASN A 195 2.91 -2.90 -12.86
N LEU A 196 2.95 -4.21 -12.55
CA LEU A 196 3.93 -5.13 -13.13
C LEU A 196 3.48 -5.64 -14.51
N SER A 197 4.33 -5.44 -15.52
CA SER A 197 4.15 -6.05 -16.85
C SER A 197 4.39 -7.56 -16.86
N GLY A 198 4.08 -8.21 -18.00
CA GLY A 198 4.50 -9.59 -18.22
C GLY A 198 6.03 -9.76 -18.29
N PHE A 199 6.53 -10.95 -17.95
CA PHE A 199 7.96 -11.25 -18.04
C PHE A 199 8.41 -11.67 -19.46
N ALA A 200 9.51 -11.08 -19.92
CA ALA A 200 10.38 -11.70 -20.92
C ALA A 200 11.39 -12.62 -20.21
N ASN A 201 11.73 -13.77 -20.80
CA ASN A 201 12.50 -14.82 -20.13
C ASN A 201 13.61 -15.39 -21.03
N THR A 202 14.78 -15.66 -20.46
CA THR A 202 15.82 -16.50 -21.11
C THR A 202 15.61 -17.99 -20.82
N GLY A 203 14.79 -18.32 -19.82
CA GLY A 203 14.44 -19.68 -19.41
C GLY A 203 12.98 -19.79 -18.95
N SER A 204 12.75 -20.54 -17.87
CA SER A 204 11.42 -20.64 -17.26
C SER A 204 11.01 -19.32 -16.61
N ALA A 205 9.72 -19.01 -16.68
CA ALA A 205 9.14 -17.86 -15.98
C ALA A 205 9.34 -17.96 -14.46
N PRO A 206 9.42 -16.82 -13.75
CA PRO A 206 9.61 -16.81 -12.31
C PRO A 206 8.39 -17.44 -11.60
N SER A 207 8.65 -17.98 -10.40
CA SER A 207 7.58 -18.52 -9.55
C SER A 207 6.77 -17.38 -8.90
N VAL A 208 5.55 -17.69 -8.45
CA VAL A 208 4.72 -16.76 -7.66
C VAL A 208 5.17 -16.64 -6.20
N ASN A 209 6.16 -17.43 -5.78
CA ASN A 209 6.76 -17.37 -4.45
C ASN A 209 8.06 -16.58 -4.50
N TYR A 210 8.16 -15.59 -3.63
CA TYR A 210 9.28 -14.68 -3.53
C TYR A 210 9.96 -14.91 -2.18
N VAL A 211 11.26 -15.20 -2.17
CA VAL A 211 12.05 -15.17 -0.94
C VAL A 211 12.68 -13.79 -0.85
N LEU A 212 12.34 -13.06 0.21
CA LEU A 212 12.82 -11.71 0.46
C LEU A 212 14.14 -11.79 1.22
N THR A 213 15.20 -11.30 0.58
CA THR A 213 16.57 -11.33 1.11
C THR A 213 17.16 -9.95 1.40
N GLY A 214 16.44 -8.87 1.08
CA GLY A 214 16.93 -7.50 1.20
C GLY A 214 17.95 -7.12 0.10
N ASP A 215 18.00 -7.87 -0.99
CA ASP A 215 18.89 -7.66 -2.13
C ASP A 215 18.39 -6.57 -3.10
N VAL A 216 17.10 -6.26 -3.06
CA VAL A 216 16.45 -5.16 -3.81
C VAL A 216 15.54 -4.36 -2.89
N ALA A 217 15.33 -3.09 -3.21
CA ALA A 217 14.44 -2.24 -2.42
C ALA A 217 12.96 -2.44 -2.79
N GLU A 218 12.63 -2.85 -4.01
CA GLU A 218 11.24 -2.96 -4.46
C GLU A 218 10.90 -4.38 -4.93
N VAL A 219 9.75 -4.89 -4.50
CA VAL A 219 9.26 -6.22 -4.89
C VAL A 219 7.80 -6.16 -5.29
N TYR A 220 7.53 -6.52 -6.54
CA TYR A 220 6.20 -6.51 -7.13
C TYR A 220 5.72 -7.93 -7.43
N GLY A 221 4.52 -8.22 -6.97
CA GLY A 221 3.72 -9.39 -7.28
C GLY A 221 3.18 -9.35 -8.71
N THR A 222 2.66 -10.49 -9.12
CA THR A 222 2.01 -10.69 -10.41
C THR A 222 0.50 -10.52 -10.26
N THR A 223 -0.27 -10.82 -11.30
CA THR A 223 -1.74 -10.88 -11.22
C THR A 223 -2.29 -12.18 -10.62
N LYS A 224 -1.49 -12.87 -9.81
CA LYS A 224 -1.81 -14.16 -9.19
C LYS A 224 -1.46 -14.07 -7.72
N ASP A 225 -2.11 -14.90 -6.91
CA ASP A 225 -1.76 -15.12 -5.50
C ASP A 225 -0.25 -15.38 -5.32
N ASN A 226 0.43 -14.39 -4.75
CA ASN A 226 1.86 -14.42 -4.45
C ASN A 226 2.12 -14.71 -2.98
N VAL A 227 3.30 -15.29 -2.72
CA VAL A 227 3.78 -15.50 -1.35
C VAL A 227 5.15 -14.88 -1.18
N PHE A 228 5.22 -13.78 -0.44
CA PHE A 228 6.44 -13.08 -0.05
C PHE A 228 6.97 -13.65 1.27
N THR A 229 7.98 -14.50 1.19
CA THR A 229 8.54 -15.24 2.32
C THR A 229 9.75 -14.53 2.91
N ILE A 230 9.74 -14.35 4.23
CA ILE A 230 10.79 -13.71 5.02
C ILE A 230 11.36 -14.73 6.00
N GLY A 231 12.68 -14.88 5.98
CA GLY A 231 13.42 -15.68 6.96
C GLY A 231 13.65 -14.93 8.27
N ASP A 232 14.14 -13.71 8.17
CA ASP A 232 14.43 -12.81 9.29
C ASP A 232 13.80 -11.45 8.99
N VAL A 233 13.01 -10.92 9.92
CA VAL A 233 12.35 -9.62 9.74
C VAL A 233 13.38 -8.49 9.59
N SER A 234 14.65 -8.66 9.95
CA SER A 234 15.67 -7.64 9.70
C SER A 234 15.85 -7.28 8.22
N VAL A 235 15.57 -8.20 7.28
CA VAL A 235 15.73 -7.94 5.83
C VAL A 235 14.81 -6.83 5.32
N LEU A 236 13.72 -6.58 6.04
CA LEU A 236 12.73 -5.53 5.76
C LEU A 236 13.35 -4.12 5.89
N GLN A 237 14.48 -3.96 6.57
CA GLN A 237 15.17 -2.65 6.64
C GLN A 237 15.68 -2.19 5.27
N ASP A 238 15.99 -3.13 4.38
CA ASP A 238 16.55 -2.85 3.05
C ASP A 238 15.48 -2.86 1.94
N ILE A 239 14.24 -3.24 2.25
CA ILE A 239 13.13 -3.31 1.29
C ILE A 239 12.24 -2.09 1.47
N LYS A 240 12.18 -1.19 0.50
CA LYS A 240 11.29 -0.03 0.47
C LYS A 240 9.83 -0.40 0.22
N VAL A 241 9.54 -1.25 -0.77
CA VAL A 241 8.17 -1.54 -1.24
C VAL A 241 7.95 -3.03 -1.42
N ILE A 242 6.80 -3.52 -0.95
CA ILE A 242 6.21 -4.81 -1.31
C ILE A 242 4.79 -4.56 -1.80
N GLU A 243 4.51 -4.96 -3.03
CA GLU A 243 3.22 -4.74 -3.66
C GLU A 243 2.70 -6.04 -4.26
N GLY A 244 1.59 -6.57 -3.75
CA GLY A 244 1.03 -7.83 -4.27
C GLY A 244 0.43 -7.72 -5.66
N ASN A 245 0.07 -6.51 -6.10
CA ASN A 245 -0.73 -6.26 -7.31
C ASN A 245 -2.12 -6.92 -7.18
N ALA A 246 -2.43 -7.93 -7.99
CA ALA A 246 -3.76 -8.54 -8.04
C ALA A 246 -3.70 -10.01 -7.64
N GLY A 247 -4.70 -10.47 -6.90
CA GLY A 247 -4.72 -11.82 -6.35
C GLY A 247 -5.08 -11.78 -4.88
N VAL A 248 -4.86 -12.90 -4.19
CA VAL A 248 -4.80 -12.94 -2.72
C VAL A 248 -3.36 -13.18 -2.31
N ASP A 249 -2.68 -12.13 -1.87
CA ASP A 249 -1.25 -12.10 -1.64
C ASP A 249 -0.93 -12.31 -0.16
N THR A 250 0.19 -13.01 0.09
CA THR A 250 0.60 -13.42 1.43
C THR A 250 2.00 -12.93 1.76
N LEU A 251 2.15 -12.18 2.86
CA LEU A 251 3.44 -11.96 3.51
C LEU A 251 3.66 -13.04 4.57
N LYS A 252 4.70 -13.84 4.44
CA LYS A 252 4.91 -15.07 5.23
C LYS A 252 6.23 -15.06 5.98
N LEU A 253 6.21 -15.31 7.29
CA LEU A 253 7.39 -15.58 8.10
C LEU A 253 7.74 -17.08 8.10
N THR A 254 9.03 -17.37 8.10
CA THR A 254 9.57 -18.73 8.30
C THR A 254 10.51 -18.85 9.50
N GLY A 255 11.09 -17.73 9.94
CA GLY A 255 11.99 -17.66 11.09
C GLY A 255 11.31 -17.92 12.43
N ALA A 256 12.13 -17.93 13.48
CA ALA A 256 11.68 -18.11 14.85
C ALA A 256 11.74 -16.84 15.67
N ASN A 257 10.72 -16.63 16.52
CA ASN A 257 10.65 -15.55 17.50
C ASN A 257 10.85 -14.16 16.89
N GLN A 258 10.28 -13.97 15.70
CA GLN A 258 10.31 -12.72 14.96
C GLN A 258 9.27 -11.74 15.51
N VAL A 259 9.54 -10.46 15.37
CA VAL A 259 8.56 -9.38 15.63
C VAL A 259 8.38 -8.59 14.34
N LEU A 260 7.25 -8.78 13.67
CA LEU A 260 6.85 -8.00 12.51
C LEU A 260 5.96 -6.84 12.96
N ASP A 261 6.40 -5.61 12.73
CA ASP A 261 5.69 -4.39 13.12
C ASP A 261 5.22 -3.65 11.86
N LEU A 262 3.94 -3.75 11.52
CA LEU A 262 3.38 -3.14 10.31
C LEU A 262 3.27 -1.62 10.40
N SER A 263 3.27 -1.04 11.60
CA SER A 263 3.27 0.42 11.75
C SER A 263 4.52 1.09 11.15
N ALA A 264 5.62 0.33 11.00
CA ALA A 264 6.84 0.77 10.33
C ALA A 264 6.79 0.64 8.78
N TRP A 265 5.66 0.18 8.24
CA TRP A 265 5.44 -0.21 6.84
C TRP A 265 4.32 0.59 6.15
N GLN A 266 3.86 1.68 6.75
CA GLN A 266 2.87 2.57 6.11
C GLN A 266 3.39 3.10 4.77
N GLY A 267 2.55 2.98 3.73
CA GLY A 267 2.89 3.34 2.34
C GLY A 267 3.97 2.45 1.70
N ARG A 268 4.33 1.32 2.33
CA ARG A 268 5.39 0.39 1.86
C ARG A 268 4.88 -1.02 1.58
N LEU A 269 3.71 -1.36 2.11
CA LEU A 269 3.02 -2.63 1.89
C LEU A 269 1.66 -2.33 1.27
N SER A 270 1.40 -2.83 0.07
CA SER A 270 0.13 -2.66 -0.64
C SER A 270 -0.33 -3.98 -1.23
N SER A 271 -1.65 -4.15 -1.32
CA SER A 271 -2.32 -5.33 -1.89
C SER A 271 -1.79 -6.64 -1.29
N VAL A 272 -1.83 -6.76 0.04
CA VAL A 272 -1.46 -7.99 0.75
C VAL A 272 -2.55 -8.31 1.77
N GLU A 273 -3.35 -9.32 1.48
CA GLU A 273 -4.55 -9.65 2.25
C GLU A 273 -4.28 -10.67 3.37
N VAL A 274 -3.13 -11.35 3.33
CA VAL A 274 -2.75 -12.37 4.32
C VAL A 274 -1.38 -12.10 4.92
N ILE A 275 -1.32 -12.03 6.25
CA ILE A 275 -0.05 -12.10 7.00
C ILE A 275 0.05 -13.47 7.67
N ASP A 276 1.01 -14.28 7.25
CA ASP A 276 1.27 -15.61 7.81
C ASP A 276 2.49 -15.58 8.73
N ILE A 277 2.24 -15.53 10.05
CA ILE A 277 3.28 -15.53 11.08
C ILE A 277 3.61 -16.93 11.62
N THR A 278 3.05 -18.00 11.01
CA THR A 278 3.18 -19.38 11.51
C THR A 278 4.62 -19.80 11.79
N GLY A 279 5.56 -19.40 10.91
CA GLY A 279 7.01 -19.53 11.07
C GLY A 279 7.50 -20.75 11.85
N SER A 280 8.56 -20.56 12.62
CA SER A 280 8.92 -21.44 13.72
C SER A 280 8.91 -20.63 15.02
N GLY A 281 9.04 -21.27 16.19
CA GLY A 281 9.01 -20.55 17.48
C GLY A 281 7.71 -19.78 17.72
N ASN A 282 7.79 -18.66 18.44
CA ASN A 282 6.65 -17.83 18.81
C ASN A 282 6.80 -16.44 18.17
N ASN A 283 6.18 -16.20 17.02
CA ASN A 283 6.28 -14.93 16.32
C ASN A 283 5.23 -13.93 16.83
N THR A 284 5.52 -12.64 16.69
CA THR A 284 4.61 -11.56 17.06
C THR A 284 4.36 -10.68 15.85
N LEU A 285 3.08 -10.44 15.55
CA LEU A 285 2.63 -9.38 14.65
C LEU A 285 2.17 -8.20 15.49
N LYS A 286 2.62 -6.99 15.15
CA LYS A 286 1.99 -5.74 15.59
C LYS A 286 1.29 -5.11 14.40
N VAL A 287 0.04 -4.77 14.60
CA VAL A 287 -0.85 -4.26 13.57
C VAL A 287 -1.82 -3.25 14.20
N SER A 288 -2.03 -2.15 13.51
CA SER A 288 -2.97 -1.10 13.89
C SER A 288 -4.20 -1.09 12.99
N LEU A 289 -5.24 -0.36 13.40
CA LEU A 289 -6.39 -0.07 12.55
C LEU A 289 -5.98 0.56 11.22
N GLY A 290 -5.01 1.47 11.25
CA GLY A 290 -4.47 2.07 10.02
C GLY A 290 -3.87 1.02 9.09
N ASP A 291 -3.06 0.11 9.62
CA ASP A 291 -2.43 -0.92 8.82
C ASP A 291 -3.48 -1.85 8.16
N VAL A 292 -4.56 -2.20 8.87
CA VAL A 292 -5.66 -3.01 8.30
C VAL A 292 -6.36 -2.28 7.16
N LEU A 293 -6.61 -0.98 7.31
CA LEU A 293 -7.27 -0.16 6.28
C LEU A 293 -6.39 0.05 5.03
N ASP A 294 -5.07 0.18 5.24
CA ASP A 294 -4.10 0.44 4.18
C ASP A 294 -3.70 -0.83 3.42
N THR A 295 -3.66 -1.98 4.08
CA THR A 295 -3.22 -3.25 3.45
C THR A 295 -4.37 -4.16 3.05
N GLY A 296 -5.49 -4.10 3.77
CA GLY A 296 -6.60 -5.03 3.61
C GLY A 296 -7.49 -4.73 2.40
N HIS A 297 -8.35 -5.70 2.07
CA HIS A 297 -9.25 -5.63 0.93
C HIS A 297 -10.71 -5.82 1.34
N ARG A 298 -11.61 -5.14 0.62
CA ARG A 298 -13.05 -5.23 0.91
C ARG A 298 -13.56 -6.65 0.67
N GLY A 299 -14.11 -7.25 1.72
CA GLY A 299 -14.79 -8.53 1.67
C GLY A 299 -13.94 -9.70 1.13
N ALA A 300 -12.64 -9.71 1.46
CA ALA A 300 -11.71 -10.73 0.97
C ALA A 300 -12.00 -12.14 1.55
N PHE A 301 -12.58 -12.22 2.75
CA PHE A 301 -12.84 -13.48 3.45
C PHE A 301 -14.31 -13.65 3.86
N ILE A 302 -14.96 -12.57 4.28
CA ILE A 302 -16.40 -12.48 4.54
C ILE A 302 -16.99 -11.50 3.52
N ASN A 303 -18.11 -11.85 2.91
CA ASN A 303 -18.70 -10.98 1.88
C ASN A 303 -19.53 -9.85 2.52
N ASP A 304 -18.85 -8.78 2.94
CA ASP A 304 -19.43 -7.57 3.53
C ASP A 304 -18.71 -6.28 3.05
N ASP A 305 -19.03 -5.16 3.72
CA ASP A 305 -18.53 -3.81 3.42
C ASP A 305 -17.33 -3.41 4.29
N SER A 306 -16.61 -4.37 4.89
CA SER A 306 -15.43 -4.13 5.71
C SER A 306 -14.15 -4.34 4.91
N VAL A 307 -13.12 -3.54 5.19
CA VAL A 307 -11.74 -3.84 4.75
C VAL A 307 -11.20 -4.97 5.63
N GLN A 308 -10.72 -6.05 5.03
CA GLN A 308 -10.37 -7.27 5.75
C GLN A 308 -8.90 -7.64 5.57
N LEU A 309 -8.25 -8.02 6.67
CA LEU A 309 -6.90 -8.59 6.71
C LEU A 309 -6.91 -9.93 7.46
N ALA A 310 -6.36 -10.99 6.87
CA ALA A 310 -6.29 -12.30 7.53
C ALA A 310 -4.90 -12.58 8.09
N ILE A 311 -4.86 -13.05 9.34
CA ILE A 311 -3.65 -13.44 10.03
C ILE A 311 -3.64 -14.94 10.25
N LYS A 312 -2.64 -15.62 9.71
CA LYS A 312 -2.37 -17.04 9.96
C LYS A 312 -1.24 -17.20 10.96
N GLY A 313 -1.36 -18.20 11.83
CA GLY A 313 -0.37 -18.50 12.85
C GLY A 313 -0.68 -19.80 13.58
N ASN A 314 0.10 -20.11 14.60
CA ASN A 314 -0.06 -21.29 15.43
C ASN A 314 0.01 -20.98 16.93
N VAL A 315 -0.10 -22.04 17.74
CA VAL A 315 -0.01 -21.93 19.21
C VAL A 315 1.35 -21.41 19.62
N GLY A 316 1.35 -20.24 20.26
CA GLY A 316 2.56 -19.54 20.71
C GLY A 316 2.74 -18.19 20.02
N ASP A 317 2.18 -18.03 18.81
CA ASP A 317 2.17 -16.75 18.10
C ASP A 317 1.25 -15.73 18.78
N THR A 318 1.58 -14.44 18.61
CA THR A 318 0.82 -13.33 19.19
C THR A 318 0.52 -12.27 18.15
N VAL A 319 -0.70 -11.73 18.16
CA VAL A 319 -1.09 -10.50 17.45
C VAL A 319 -1.30 -9.42 18.51
N GLN A 320 -0.54 -8.34 18.41
CA GLN A 320 -0.76 -7.09 19.15
C GLN A 320 -1.56 -6.16 18.24
N LEU A 321 -2.84 -5.99 18.57
CA LEU A 321 -3.83 -5.30 17.76
C LEU A 321 -4.15 -3.95 18.39
N SER A 322 -3.68 -2.87 17.76
CA SER A 322 -3.98 -1.51 18.18
C SER A 322 -5.24 -0.99 17.47
N ASP A 323 -6.10 -0.30 18.20
CA ASP A 323 -7.24 0.48 17.69
C ASP A 323 -6.85 1.86 17.18
N LEU A 324 -5.71 2.38 17.63
CA LEU A 324 -5.21 3.70 17.21
C LEU A 324 -4.93 3.79 15.71
N LEU A 325 -5.27 4.94 15.14
CA LEU A 325 -4.83 5.36 13.82
C LEU A 325 -3.35 5.80 13.81
N PRO A 326 -2.70 5.93 12.63
CA PRO A 326 -1.30 6.34 12.51
C PRO A 326 -0.95 7.67 13.18
N ASN A 327 -1.90 8.60 13.23
CA ASN A 327 -1.76 9.89 13.90
C ASN A 327 -2.03 9.82 15.42
N GLY A 328 -2.22 8.62 15.98
CA GLY A 328 -2.51 8.38 17.39
C GLY A 328 -3.96 8.66 17.80
N MET A 329 -4.86 8.95 16.84
CA MET A 329 -6.27 9.15 17.13
C MET A 329 -6.91 7.81 17.52
N ASP A 330 -7.59 7.81 18.67
CA ASP A 330 -8.47 6.74 19.12
C ASP A 330 -9.88 7.06 18.61
N VAL A 331 -10.41 6.18 17.76
CA VAL A 331 -11.67 6.38 17.04
C VAL A 331 -12.73 5.33 17.37
N GLY A 332 -12.39 4.32 18.15
CA GLY A 332 -13.25 3.18 18.44
C GLY A 332 -12.44 2.00 18.95
N ASP A 333 -13.10 0.87 19.12
CA ASP A 333 -12.54 -0.32 19.75
C ASP A 333 -12.63 -1.52 18.79
N TRP A 334 -11.79 -2.53 19.03
CA TRP A 334 -11.92 -3.85 18.42
C TRP A 334 -12.85 -4.75 19.24
N GLU A 335 -13.85 -5.35 18.58
CA GLU A 335 -14.80 -6.28 19.20
C GLU A 335 -14.78 -7.64 18.49
N LEU A 336 -14.80 -8.73 19.28
CA LEU A 336 -14.92 -10.09 18.73
C LEU A 336 -16.34 -10.31 18.21
N LEU A 337 -16.48 -10.48 16.89
CA LEU A 337 -17.75 -10.72 16.22
C LEU A 337 -18.18 -12.20 16.27
N GLY A 338 -17.20 -13.12 16.20
CA GLY A 338 -17.42 -14.56 16.15
C GLY A 338 -16.40 -15.27 15.26
N ASP A 339 -16.74 -16.48 14.82
CA ASP A 339 -15.86 -17.31 13.99
C ASP A 339 -16.30 -17.35 12.52
N VAL A 340 -15.34 -17.41 11.60
CA VAL A 340 -15.57 -17.76 10.19
C VAL A 340 -14.62 -18.86 9.73
N THR A 341 -15.07 -19.70 8.79
CA THR A 341 -14.18 -20.64 8.09
C THR A 341 -13.94 -20.18 6.66
N ALA A 342 -12.69 -19.85 6.33
CA ALA A 342 -12.27 -19.47 4.99
C ALA A 342 -11.12 -20.36 4.52
N ALA A 343 -11.22 -20.91 3.31
CA ALA A 343 -10.23 -21.84 2.73
C ALA A 343 -9.83 -23.02 3.66
N GLY A 344 -10.75 -23.49 4.51
CA GLY A 344 -10.51 -24.59 5.45
C GLY A 344 -9.79 -24.20 6.75
N VAL A 345 -9.54 -22.91 6.97
CA VAL A 345 -9.00 -22.36 8.21
C VAL A 345 -10.11 -21.66 8.99
N VAL A 346 -10.15 -21.85 10.31
CA VAL A 346 -11.09 -21.17 11.20
C VAL A 346 -10.42 -19.95 11.80
N TYR A 347 -11.07 -18.79 11.67
CA TYR A 347 -10.61 -17.49 12.17
C TYR A 347 -11.60 -16.95 13.19
N GLU A 348 -11.08 -16.34 14.24
CA GLU A 348 -11.79 -15.38 15.08
C GLU A 348 -11.81 -14.03 14.35
N VAL A 349 -12.99 -13.43 14.23
CA VAL A 349 -13.21 -12.18 13.49
C VAL A 349 -13.33 -11.05 14.50
N TYR A 350 -12.44 -10.07 14.41
CA TYR A 350 -12.52 -8.84 15.18
C TYR A 350 -12.93 -7.70 14.27
N HIS A 351 -14.03 -7.03 14.56
CA HIS A 351 -14.48 -5.85 13.83
C HIS A 351 -14.14 -4.59 14.62
N HIS A 352 -13.89 -3.50 13.92
CA HIS A 352 -13.75 -2.19 14.53
C HIS A 352 -15.13 -1.53 14.69
N THR A 353 -15.37 -0.76 15.77
CA THR A 353 -16.72 -0.21 16.06
C THR A 353 -17.09 1.03 15.25
N GLU A 354 -16.11 1.83 14.81
CA GLU A 354 -16.35 3.08 14.07
C GLU A 354 -16.04 2.96 12.57
N LEU A 355 -14.81 2.59 12.21
CA LEU A 355 -14.39 2.39 10.82
C LEU A 355 -14.71 0.99 10.30
N ALA A 356 -14.97 0.87 8.99
CA ALA A 356 -15.30 -0.39 8.35
C ALA A 356 -14.03 -1.23 8.11
N ALA A 357 -13.56 -1.88 9.18
CA ALA A 357 -12.35 -2.71 9.21
C ALA A 357 -12.60 -4.00 10.01
N GLU A 358 -12.04 -5.10 9.52
CA GLU A 358 -12.05 -6.40 10.18
C GLU A 358 -10.68 -7.06 10.08
N ILE A 359 -10.27 -7.69 11.18
CA ILE A 359 -9.09 -8.56 11.19
C ILE A 359 -9.52 -9.98 11.56
N LEU A 360 -9.12 -10.94 10.73
CA LEU A 360 -9.44 -12.34 10.88
C LEU A 360 -8.20 -13.05 11.42
N VAL A 361 -8.21 -13.48 12.67
CA VAL A 361 -7.05 -14.12 13.30
C VAL A 361 -7.30 -15.62 13.44
N GLN A 362 -6.40 -16.44 12.90
CA GLN A 362 -6.54 -17.90 12.93
C GLN A 362 -6.58 -18.41 14.38
N GLN A 363 -7.53 -19.32 14.67
CA GLN A 363 -7.63 -19.92 16.00
C GLN A 363 -6.32 -20.59 16.43
N GLY A 364 -5.93 -20.32 17.68
CA GLY A 364 -4.67 -20.81 18.27
C GLY A 364 -3.61 -19.71 18.40
N VAL A 365 -3.74 -18.60 17.68
CA VAL A 365 -2.94 -17.39 17.88
C VAL A 365 -3.49 -16.60 19.07
N THR A 366 -2.61 -16.01 19.89
CA THR A 366 -3.05 -15.15 21.00
C THR A 366 -3.27 -13.72 20.50
N VAL A 367 -4.44 -13.14 20.75
CA VAL A 367 -4.70 -11.72 20.45
C VAL A 367 -4.58 -10.88 21.72
N GLN A 368 -3.85 -9.78 21.61
CA GLN A 368 -3.67 -8.75 22.65
C GLN A 368 -4.18 -7.43 22.08
N MET A 369 -5.21 -6.87 22.70
CA MET A 369 -5.72 -5.52 22.46
C MET A 369 -5.26 -4.63 23.60
#